data_AF-A0A7X1AYZ3-F1
#
_entry.id   AF-A0A7X1AYZ3-F1
#
_cell.length_a   1.000
_cell.length_b   1.000
_cell.length_c   1.000
_cell.angle_alpha   90.00
_cell.angle_beta   90.00
_cell.angle_gamma   90.00
#
_symmetry.space_group_name_H-M   'P 1'
#
loop_
_entity.id
_entity.type
_entity.pdbx_description
1 polymer ?
#
loop_
_entity_poly.entity_id
_entity_poly.type
_entity_poly.pdbx_seq_one_letter_code
_entity_poly.pdbx_strand_id
1 'polypeptide(L)'
;MHSDAPKHPLIRPTERGLFCETGGFYIDPWRPVDRALITHGHSDHARSGMGRYLTSAAGVPIVRERVGHDAPIEGIPFGERRKIGEVHVSFHPAGHLLGSAQIRVEHRGEVWVVTGDYKTDPDISCEAFEPVSCDTLITESTFGLPVYRWPEPEKVFRQIHQWWRDNQEEGRTSILFAYALGKAQRVLCGLDPSIGPIGIHGAVARLNPHYREAGIPLPETIHANAETRSILRGRGLIVAPGSAQNTPWIRRFAPYSLSFASGWMAVRGSRRRRALDRGFVLSDHVDWPGLLQTIEASGASRIGVTHGYAAPLIRWLREERGLAAYEIPTRYAGESEEENPEEKPKEEES
;
A
#
# COMPACT_ATOMS: atom_id res chain seq x y z
N MET A 1 -9.42 -24.59 23.32
CA MET A 1 -9.28 -23.22 22.78
C MET A 1 -10.67 -22.75 22.39
N HIS A 2 -11.30 -21.87 23.17
CA HIS A 2 -12.52 -21.21 22.70
C HIS A 2 -12.15 -20.28 21.54
N SER A 3 -12.93 -20.33 20.46
CA SER A 3 -12.77 -19.41 19.34
C SER A 3 -13.29 -18.04 19.76
N ASP A 4 -12.40 -17.04 19.85
CA ASP A 4 -12.78 -15.64 20.10
C ASP A 4 -13.51 -15.00 18.90
N ALA A 5 -13.58 -15.69 17.76
CA ALA A 5 -14.37 -15.24 16.61
C ALA A 5 -15.87 -15.21 16.95
N PRO A 6 -16.61 -14.19 16.49
CA PRO A 6 -18.04 -14.07 16.76
C PRO A 6 -18.82 -15.23 16.13
N LYS A 7 -19.84 -15.73 16.85
CA LYS A 7 -20.69 -16.85 16.38
C LYS A 7 -21.51 -16.51 15.13
N HIS A 8 -21.86 -15.24 14.96
CA HIS A 8 -22.58 -14.71 13.79
C HIS A 8 -21.89 -13.42 13.31
N PRO A 9 -20.77 -13.53 12.57
CA PRO A 9 -20.02 -12.36 12.12
C PRO A 9 -20.82 -11.53 11.10
N LEU A 10 -20.78 -10.20 11.20
CA LEU A 10 -21.29 -9.32 10.13
C LEU A 10 -20.44 -9.45 8.85
N ILE A 11 -19.14 -9.67 9.03
CA ILE A 11 -18.17 -9.92 7.95
C ILE A 11 -17.44 -11.22 8.27
N ARG A 12 -17.43 -12.17 7.33
CA ARG A 12 -16.77 -13.47 7.50
C ARG A 12 -15.83 -13.80 6.33
N PRO A 13 -14.70 -14.47 6.60
CA PRO A 13 -13.81 -14.94 5.54
C PRO A 13 -14.48 -16.05 4.71
N THR A 14 -14.16 -16.09 3.42
CA THR A 14 -14.59 -17.13 2.47
C THR A 14 -13.45 -17.41 1.48
N GLU A 15 -13.59 -18.43 0.64
CA GLU A 15 -12.64 -18.67 -0.47
C GLU A 15 -12.59 -17.57 -1.54
N ARG A 16 -13.55 -16.63 -1.51
CA ARG A 16 -13.61 -15.50 -2.44
C ARG A 16 -13.16 -14.18 -1.81
N GLY A 17 -12.89 -14.12 -0.52
CA GLY A 17 -12.60 -12.88 0.22
C GLY A 17 -13.54 -12.67 1.43
N LEU A 18 -13.59 -11.45 1.95
CA LEU A 18 -14.42 -11.08 3.10
C LEU A 18 -15.86 -10.84 2.67
N PHE A 19 -16.81 -11.60 3.21
CA PHE A 19 -18.21 -11.55 2.79
C PHE A 19 -19.10 -10.91 3.87
N CYS A 20 -19.89 -9.91 3.46
CA CYS A 20 -21.00 -9.38 4.24
C CYS A 20 -22.31 -9.91 3.68
N GLU A 21 -22.90 -10.89 4.35
CA GLU A 21 -24.12 -11.56 3.89
C GLU A 21 -25.32 -10.61 3.89
N THR A 22 -25.48 -9.84 4.97
CA THR A 22 -26.55 -8.85 5.15
C THR A 22 -26.54 -7.73 4.09
N GLY A 23 -25.36 -7.43 3.53
CA GLY A 23 -25.19 -6.46 2.45
C GLY A 23 -25.12 -7.08 1.05
N GLY A 24 -24.93 -8.40 0.94
CA GLY A 24 -24.75 -9.11 -0.32
C GLY A 24 -23.53 -8.65 -1.12
N PHE A 25 -22.40 -8.40 -0.45
CA PHE A 25 -21.16 -7.97 -1.10
C PHE A 25 -19.91 -8.60 -0.50
N TYR A 26 -18.82 -8.55 -1.26
CA TYR A 26 -17.50 -8.90 -0.78
C TYR A 26 -16.62 -7.66 -0.65
N ILE A 27 -15.75 -7.63 0.34
CA ILE A 27 -14.66 -6.67 0.46
C ILE A 27 -13.38 -7.34 -0.05
N ASP A 28 -12.68 -6.67 -0.96
CA ASP A 28 -11.46 -7.11 -1.63
C ASP A 28 -11.51 -8.59 -2.05
N PRO A 29 -12.35 -8.96 -3.03
CA PRO A 29 -12.51 -10.35 -3.42
C PRO A 29 -11.38 -10.88 -4.32
N TRP A 30 -10.99 -12.14 -4.09
CA TRP A 30 -9.96 -12.86 -4.86
C TRP A 30 -10.47 -13.49 -6.16
N ARG A 31 -11.78 -13.66 -6.27
CA ARG A 31 -12.45 -14.31 -7.41
C ARG A 31 -13.63 -13.46 -7.85
N PRO A 32 -14.09 -13.57 -9.10
CA PRO A 32 -15.28 -12.89 -9.59
C PRO A 32 -16.48 -13.02 -8.64
N VAL A 33 -17.09 -11.89 -8.29
CA VAL A 33 -18.32 -11.79 -7.50
C VAL A 33 -19.25 -10.74 -8.11
N ASP A 34 -20.52 -10.75 -7.74
CA ASP A 34 -21.48 -9.77 -8.24
C ASP A 34 -21.15 -8.33 -7.78
N ARG A 35 -20.92 -8.11 -6.47
CA ARG A 35 -20.57 -6.79 -5.91
C ARG A 35 -19.28 -6.87 -5.09
N ALA A 36 -18.28 -6.10 -5.50
CA ALA A 36 -17.00 -5.93 -4.82
C ALA A 36 -16.88 -4.52 -4.24
N LEU A 37 -16.55 -4.43 -2.96
CA LEU A 37 -16.12 -3.22 -2.29
C LEU A 37 -14.59 -3.26 -2.21
N ILE A 38 -13.92 -2.23 -2.72
CA ILE A 38 -12.48 -2.21 -2.88
C ILE A 38 -11.87 -1.17 -1.94
N THR A 39 -10.94 -1.61 -1.08
CA THR A 39 -10.17 -0.74 -0.19
C THR A 39 -9.18 0.12 -0.97
N HIS A 40 -8.44 -0.48 -1.92
CA HIS A 40 -7.44 0.21 -2.74
C HIS A 40 -7.04 -0.59 -4.00
N GLY A 41 -6.24 0.01 -4.89
CA GLY A 41 -5.95 -0.51 -6.23
C GLY A 41 -4.71 -1.41 -6.40
N HIS A 42 -4.10 -1.93 -5.33
CA HIS A 42 -3.08 -2.97 -5.49
C HIS A 42 -3.69 -4.28 -6.02
N SER A 43 -2.88 -5.08 -6.71
CA SER A 43 -3.34 -6.26 -7.45
C SER A 43 -3.93 -7.37 -6.58
N ASP A 44 -3.50 -7.43 -5.33
CA ASP A 44 -4.03 -8.36 -4.37
C ASP A 44 -5.43 -7.93 -3.91
N HIS A 45 -5.72 -6.64 -3.75
CA HIS A 45 -7.03 -6.15 -3.33
C HIS A 45 -8.05 -5.92 -4.46
N ALA A 46 -7.60 -5.38 -5.60
CA ALA A 46 -8.44 -5.02 -6.74
C ALA A 46 -8.18 -5.95 -7.94
N ARG A 47 -9.07 -6.92 -8.15
CA ARG A 47 -9.01 -7.86 -9.27
C ARG A 47 -10.08 -7.60 -10.31
N SER A 48 -9.75 -7.82 -11.59
CA SER A 48 -10.70 -7.72 -12.70
C SER A 48 -11.76 -8.82 -12.66
N GLY A 49 -12.88 -8.60 -13.34
CA GLY A 49 -13.95 -9.59 -13.53
C GLY A 49 -15.07 -9.56 -12.48
N MET A 50 -15.14 -8.56 -11.60
CA MET A 50 -16.29 -8.37 -10.70
C MET A 50 -17.47 -7.77 -11.49
N GLY A 51 -18.70 -8.09 -11.07
CA GLY A 51 -19.91 -7.57 -11.73
C GLY A 51 -20.13 -6.08 -11.53
N ARG A 52 -19.75 -5.54 -10.36
CA ARG A 52 -19.67 -4.11 -10.04
C ARG A 52 -18.70 -3.85 -8.91
N TYR A 53 -18.06 -2.71 -8.98
CA TYR A 53 -17.08 -2.23 -8.00
C TYR A 53 -17.62 -0.99 -7.29
N LEU A 54 -17.41 -0.93 -5.99
CA LEU A 54 -17.63 0.26 -5.17
C LEU A 54 -16.34 0.58 -4.43
N THR A 55 -15.86 1.81 -4.52
CA THR A 55 -14.66 2.28 -3.82
C THR A 55 -14.82 3.74 -3.38
N SER A 56 -13.80 4.32 -2.77
CA SER A 56 -13.79 5.76 -2.50
C SER A 56 -13.80 6.54 -3.82
N ALA A 57 -14.41 7.73 -3.86
CA ALA A 57 -14.43 8.55 -5.07
C ALA A 57 -13.00 8.89 -5.54
N ALA A 58 -12.08 9.16 -4.60
CA ALA A 58 -10.67 9.41 -4.88
C ALA A 58 -9.92 8.19 -5.42
N GLY A 59 -10.32 6.97 -5.06
CA GLY A 59 -9.69 5.73 -5.50
C GLY A 59 -10.12 5.26 -6.89
N VAL A 60 -11.19 5.82 -7.46
CA VAL A 60 -11.74 5.37 -8.76
C VAL A 60 -10.70 5.33 -9.88
N PRO A 61 -9.86 6.37 -10.11
CA PRO A 61 -8.87 6.34 -11.19
C PRO A 61 -7.86 5.20 -11.04
N ILE A 62 -7.35 5.00 -9.82
CA ILE A 62 -6.36 3.96 -9.51
C ILE A 62 -6.98 2.55 -9.63
N VAL A 63 -8.20 2.35 -9.11
CA VAL A 63 -8.90 1.07 -9.25
C VAL A 63 -9.19 0.79 -10.72
N ARG A 64 -9.62 1.78 -11.51
CA ARG A 64 -9.88 1.63 -12.95
C ARG A 64 -8.64 1.24 -13.74
N GLU A 65 -7.51 1.88 -13.44
CA GLU A 65 -6.20 1.53 -14.03
C GLU A 65 -5.84 0.06 -13.82
N ARG A 66 -6.24 -0.49 -12.65
CA ARG A 66 -5.98 -1.87 -12.27
C ARG A 66 -6.96 -2.86 -12.90
N VAL A 67 -8.27 -2.62 -12.80
CA VAL A 67 -9.30 -3.61 -13.14
C VAL A 67 -9.79 -3.52 -14.59
N GLY A 68 -9.43 -2.46 -15.29
CA GLY A 68 -9.75 -2.24 -16.70
C GLY A 68 -10.74 -1.11 -16.93
N HIS A 69 -10.63 -0.48 -18.11
CA HIS A 69 -11.38 0.71 -18.49
C HIS A 69 -12.91 0.53 -18.43
N ASP A 70 -13.39 -0.65 -18.84
CA ASP A 70 -14.83 -0.97 -18.97
C ASP A 70 -15.44 -1.52 -17.67
N ALA A 71 -14.65 -1.60 -16.59
CA ALA A 71 -15.15 -2.09 -15.33
C ALA A 71 -16.24 -1.13 -14.77
N PRO A 72 -17.41 -1.65 -14.37
CA PRO A 72 -18.47 -0.85 -13.77
C PRO A 72 -18.07 -0.44 -12.33
N ILE A 73 -17.45 0.74 -12.21
CA ILE A 73 -16.95 1.28 -10.94
C ILE A 73 -17.79 2.47 -10.52
N GLU A 74 -18.32 2.41 -9.31
CA GLU A 74 -18.90 3.54 -8.58
C GLU A 74 -17.92 4.01 -7.49
N GLY A 75 -17.77 5.32 -7.34
CA GLY A 75 -17.03 5.94 -6.25
C GLY A 75 -17.97 6.74 -5.36
N ILE A 76 -17.80 6.65 -4.04
CA ILE A 76 -18.49 7.53 -3.09
C ILE A 76 -17.49 8.35 -2.27
N PRO A 77 -17.76 9.63 -1.98
CA PRO A 77 -16.92 10.46 -1.12
C PRO A 77 -16.63 9.80 0.24
N PHE A 78 -15.47 10.10 0.80
CA PHE A 78 -15.15 9.71 2.16
C PHE A 78 -16.22 10.21 3.15
N GLY A 79 -16.60 9.38 4.11
CA GLY A 79 -17.65 9.66 5.08
C GLY A 79 -19.10 9.56 4.55
N GLU A 80 -19.32 9.47 3.24
CA GLU A 80 -20.68 9.29 2.70
C GLU A 80 -21.25 7.92 3.11
N ARG A 81 -22.46 7.92 3.69
CA ARG A 81 -23.17 6.70 4.08
C ARG A 81 -24.04 6.21 2.93
N ARG A 82 -23.71 5.03 2.40
CA ARG A 82 -24.51 4.31 1.40
C ARG A 82 -25.23 3.13 2.02
N LYS A 83 -26.55 3.05 1.85
CA LYS A 83 -27.31 1.84 2.21
C LYS A 83 -27.12 0.75 1.16
N ILE A 84 -26.73 -0.44 1.60
CA ILE A 84 -26.55 -1.63 0.77
C ILE A 84 -27.20 -2.82 1.48
N GLY A 85 -28.28 -3.39 0.93
CA GLY A 85 -29.06 -4.40 1.65
C GLY A 85 -29.62 -3.83 2.95
N GLU A 86 -29.37 -4.49 4.09
CA GLU A 86 -29.76 -3.98 5.42
C GLU A 86 -28.65 -3.20 6.14
N VAL A 87 -27.47 -3.01 5.53
CA VAL A 87 -26.32 -2.35 6.15
C VAL A 87 -26.06 -0.95 5.61
N HIS A 88 -25.38 -0.12 6.39
CA HIS A 88 -24.81 1.15 5.93
C HIS A 88 -23.30 0.99 5.76
N VAL A 89 -22.80 1.39 4.60
CA VAL A 89 -21.38 1.37 4.24
C VAL A 89 -20.87 2.79 4.07
N SER A 90 -19.64 3.05 4.50
CA SER A 90 -18.91 4.30 4.22
C SER A 90 -17.42 4.01 4.10
N PHE A 91 -16.72 4.77 3.26
CA PHE A 91 -15.27 4.72 3.11
C PHE A 91 -14.61 5.82 3.94
N HIS A 92 -13.45 5.52 4.53
CA HIS A 92 -12.67 6.45 5.36
C HIS A 92 -11.20 6.38 4.96
N PRO A 93 -10.43 7.47 4.92
CA PRO A 93 -9.03 7.45 4.50
C PRO A 93 -8.17 6.41 5.24
N ALA A 94 -7.36 5.65 4.50
CA ALA A 94 -6.42 4.67 5.05
C ALA A 94 -4.95 5.14 5.06
N GLY A 95 -4.60 6.23 4.38
CA GLY A 95 -3.21 6.71 4.34
C GLY A 95 -2.22 5.78 3.64
N HIS A 96 -2.68 4.75 2.92
CA HIS A 96 -1.81 3.79 2.27
C HIS A 96 -1.29 4.31 0.92
N LEU A 97 -2.21 4.65 0.03
CA LEU A 97 -2.00 5.22 -1.30
C LEU A 97 -3.19 6.12 -1.69
N LEU A 98 -3.09 6.85 -2.81
CA LEU A 98 -4.15 7.74 -3.28
C LEU A 98 -5.52 7.06 -3.34
N GLY A 99 -6.48 7.56 -2.57
CA GLY A 99 -7.84 7.04 -2.50
C GLY A 99 -8.00 5.73 -1.72
N SER A 100 -6.93 5.22 -1.09
CA SER A 100 -7.01 4.05 -0.21
C SER A 100 -7.96 4.30 0.96
N ALA A 101 -8.74 3.28 1.30
CA ALA A 101 -9.85 3.45 2.22
C ALA A 101 -10.05 2.25 3.15
N GLN A 102 -10.33 2.57 4.40
CA GLN A 102 -11.00 1.70 5.34
C GLN A 102 -12.48 1.63 4.99
N ILE A 103 -13.09 0.46 5.16
CA ILE A 103 -14.51 0.22 4.88
C ILE A 103 -15.24 -0.01 6.18
N ARG A 104 -16.08 0.96 6.56
CA ARG A 104 -16.97 0.88 7.72
C ARG A 104 -18.30 0.29 7.30
N VAL A 105 -18.74 -0.77 7.98
CA VAL A 105 -20.02 -1.46 7.77
C VAL A 105 -20.81 -1.44 9.08
N GLU A 106 -22.02 -0.89 9.05
CA GLU A 106 -22.89 -0.77 10.22
C GLU A 106 -24.20 -1.53 10.01
N HIS A 107 -24.56 -2.36 10.98
CA HIS A 107 -25.82 -3.09 11.00
C HIS A 107 -26.43 -3.07 12.40
N ARG A 108 -27.63 -2.47 12.53
CA ARG A 108 -28.41 -2.41 13.80
C ARG A 108 -27.59 -1.92 15.00
N GLY A 109 -26.74 -0.91 14.77
CA GLY A 109 -25.88 -0.31 15.79
C GLY A 109 -24.52 -0.98 15.98
N GLU A 110 -24.29 -2.19 15.47
CA GLU A 110 -22.97 -2.81 15.47
C GLU A 110 -22.15 -2.32 14.28
N VAL A 111 -20.90 -1.91 14.53
CA VAL A 111 -19.97 -1.33 13.54
C VAL A 111 -18.75 -2.23 13.39
N TRP A 112 -18.49 -2.62 12.14
CA TRP A 112 -17.28 -3.31 11.73
C TRP A 112 -16.46 -2.39 10.82
N VAL A 113 -15.15 -2.36 10.99
CA VAL A 113 -14.23 -1.63 10.10
C VAL A 113 -13.21 -2.60 9.55
N VAL A 114 -13.07 -2.63 8.22
CA VAL A 114 -11.96 -3.33 7.54
C VAL A 114 -10.97 -2.27 7.09
N THR A 115 -9.73 -2.31 7.59
CA THR A 115 -8.76 -1.24 7.33
C THR A 115 -8.25 -1.24 5.90
N GLY A 116 -8.22 -2.42 5.25
CA GLY A 116 -7.31 -2.64 4.13
C GLY A 116 -5.86 -2.52 4.59
N ASP A 117 -4.96 -2.25 3.65
CA ASP A 117 -3.61 -1.79 3.97
C ASP A 117 -3.68 -0.31 4.34
N TYR A 118 -2.88 0.11 5.32
CA TYR A 118 -2.95 1.47 5.87
C TYR A 118 -1.64 1.91 6.47
N LYS A 119 -1.46 3.22 6.57
CA LYS A 119 -0.30 3.86 7.18
C LYS A 119 -0.78 5.05 8.00
N THR A 120 -0.21 5.24 9.20
CA THR A 120 -0.57 6.36 10.09
C THR A 120 0.35 7.58 9.93
N ASP A 121 1.53 7.41 9.34
CA ASP A 121 2.46 8.51 9.11
C ASP A 121 1.88 9.52 8.11
N PRO A 122 2.11 10.84 8.32
CA PRO A 122 1.80 11.85 7.33
C PRO A 122 2.48 11.56 5.99
N ASP A 123 1.70 11.71 4.91
CA ASP A 123 2.15 11.49 3.55
C ASP A 123 1.39 12.43 2.62
N ILE A 124 2.11 13.25 1.87
CA ILE A 124 1.50 14.22 0.95
C ILE A 124 1.02 13.58 -0.35
N SER A 125 1.34 12.31 -0.59
CA SER A 125 0.96 11.58 -1.79
C SER A 125 -0.44 10.95 -1.72
N CYS A 126 -1.09 10.98 -0.55
CA CYS A 126 -2.43 10.44 -0.33
C CYS A 126 -3.16 11.14 0.83
N GLU A 127 -4.42 10.79 1.03
CA GLU A 127 -5.22 11.25 2.16
C GLU A 127 -4.67 10.73 3.49
N ALA A 128 -4.61 11.57 4.52
CA ALA A 128 -4.13 11.16 5.85
C ALA A 128 -5.09 10.13 6.49
N PHE A 129 -4.54 9.15 7.20
CA PHE A 129 -5.32 8.13 7.90
C PHE A 129 -6.32 8.75 8.89
N GLU A 130 -7.56 8.28 8.85
CA GLU A 130 -8.63 8.70 9.75
C GLU A 130 -8.98 7.58 10.74
N PRO A 131 -8.77 7.74 12.06
CA PRO A 131 -9.23 6.74 13.03
C PRO A 131 -10.75 6.60 13.02
N VAL A 132 -11.25 5.37 12.87
CA VAL A 132 -12.70 5.08 12.86
C VAL A 132 -13.09 4.25 14.07
N SER A 133 -14.01 4.76 14.90
CA SER A 133 -14.54 3.99 16.04
C SER A 133 -15.43 2.84 15.59
N CYS A 134 -15.26 1.66 16.19
CA CYS A 134 -16.01 0.46 15.83
C CYS A 134 -16.04 -0.58 16.95
N ASP A 135 -16.94 -1.55 16.85
CA ASP A 135 -17.01 -2.69 17.79
C ASP A 135 -16.01 -3.79 17.40
N THR A 136 -15.84 -4.00 16.09
CA THR A 136 -14.91 -4.98 15.51
C THR A 136 -14.01 -4.32 14.47
N LEU A 137 -12.71 -4.38 14.68
CA LEU A 137 -11.70 -3.93 13.73
C LEU A 137 -11.07 -5.14 13.03
N ILE A 138 -11.08 -5.16 11.70
CA ILE A 138 -10.30 -6.10 10.88
C ILE A 138 -9.09 -5.34 10.33
N THR A 139 -7.90 -5.62 10.85
CA THR A 139 -6.65 -4.90 10.53
C THR A 139 -5.61 -5.80 9.86
N GLU A 140 -4.83 -5.22 8.94
CA GLU A 140 -3.60 -5.84 8.45
C GLU A 140 -2.53 -5.96 9.56
N SER A 141 -1.52 -6.79 9.32
CA SER A 141 -0.36 -6.95 10.20
C SER A 141 0.91 -7.30 9.43
N THR A 142 1.10 -6.70 8.25
CA THR A 142 2.29 -6.87 7.39
C THR A 142 3.58 -6.73 8.20
N PHE A 143 3.63 -5.70 9.04
CA PHE A 143 4.73 -5.43 9.97
C PHE A 143 4.34 -5.61 11.44
N GLY A 144 3.53 -6.64 11.73
CA GLY A 144 3.01 -6.99 13.05
C GLY A 144 4.03 -7.56 14.06
N LEU A 145 5.29 -7.11 14.02
CA LEU A 145 6.32 -7.47 15.01
C LEU A 145 6.93 -6.23 15.67
N PRO A 146 7.26 -6.27 16.98
CA PRO A 146 7.84 -5.13 17.70
C PRO A 146 9.14 -4.54 17.16
N VAL A 147 9.86 -5.28 16.31
CA VAL A 147 11.09 -4.85 15.63
C VAL A 147 10.81 -3.85 14.50
N TYR A 148 9.63 -3.88 13.91
CA TYR A 148 9.23 -2.93 12.87
C TYR A 148 8.74 -1.66 13.53
N ARG A 149 9.57 -0.63 13.44
CA ARG A 149 9.34 0.71 13.95
C ARG A 149 9.91 1.69 12.94
N TRP A 150 9.06 2.55 12.40
CA TRP A 150 9.50 3.45 11.35
C TRP A 150 10.31 4.61 11.94
N PRO A 151 11.47 4.95 11.34
CA PRO A 151 12.08 6.25 11.61
C PRO A 151 11.18 7.35 11.05
N GLU A 152 11.34 8.57 11.57
CA GLU A 152 10.71 9.77 11.00
C GLU A 152 10.97 9.86 9.48
N PRO A 153 9.93 10.04 8.63
CA PRO A 153 10.08 10.10 7.18
C PRO A 153 11.14 11.12 6.73
N GLU A 154 11.20 12.30 7.37
CA GLU A 154 12.16 13.36 7.06
C GLU A 154 13.61 12.88 7.25
N LYS A 155 13.86 12.01 8.23
CA LYS A 155 15.17 11.41 8.45
C LYS A 155 15.53 10.46 7.31
N VAL A 156 14.57 9.70 6.80
CA VAL A 156 14.78 8.78 5.67
C VAL A 156 15.06 9.58 4.39
N PHE A 157 14.29 10.62 4.10
CA PHE A 157 14.53 11.48 2.94
C PHE A 157 15.87 12.21 3.00
N ARG A 158 16.31 12.68 4.18
CA ARG A 158 17.68 13.19 4.35
C ARG A 158 18.74 12.15 3.97
N GLN A 159 18.54 10.88 4.32
CA GLN A 159 19.46 9.81 3.94
C GLN A 159 19.44 9.52 2.44
N ILE A 160 18.27 9.57 1.79
CA ILE A 160 18.12 9.44 0.34
C ILE A 160 18.84 10.58 -0.38
N HIS A 161 18.62 11.82 0.07
CA HIS A 161 19.27 13.01 -0.50
C HIS A 161 20.79 12.98 -0.35
N GLN A 162 21.29 12.56 0.81
CA GLN A 162 22.74 12.41 1.00
C GLN A 162 23.31 11.34 0.06
N TRP A 163 22.70 10.16 0.01
CA TRP A 163 23.13 9.09 -0.89
C TRP A 163 23.11 9.51 -2.36
N TRP A 164 22.11 10.31 -2.77
CA TRP A 164 22.06 10.86 -4.12
C TRP A 164 23.23 11.79 -4.41
N ARG A 165 23.55 12.73 -3.50
CA ARG A 165 24.69 13.64 -3.64
C ARG A 165 26.02 12.89 -3.67
N ASP A 166 26.22 11.92 -2.77
CA ASP A 166 27.43 11.10 -2.74
C ASP A 166 27.63 10.36 -4.08
N ASN A 167 26.57 9.79 -4.64
CA ASN A 167 26.64 9.13 -5.94
C ASN A 167 26.95 10.09 -7.08
N GLN A 168 26.42 11.33 -7.05
CA GLN A 168 26.75 12.36 -8.03
C GLN A 168 28.25 12.70 -8.01
N GLU A 169 28.84 12.84 -6.83
CA GLU A 169 30.28 13.10 -6.65
C GLU A 169 31.14 11.96 -7.21
N GLU A 170 30.66 10.72 -7.12
CA GLU A 170 31.31 9.53 -7.69
C GLU A 170 30.95 9.26 -9.17
N GLY A 171 30.15 10.12 -9.80
CA GLY A 171 29.69 9.95 -11.18
C GLY A 171 28.78 8.73 -11.39
N ARG A 172 28.03 8.32 -10.37
CA ARG A 172 27.10 7.18 -10.37
C ARG A 172 25.64 7.63 -10.45
N THR A 173 24.82 6.91 -11.20
CA THR A 173 23.37 7.08 -11.19
C THR A 173 22.77 6.42 -9.96
N SER A 174 21.87 7.09 -9.24
CA SER A 174 21.12 6.51 -8.12
C SER A 174 19.88 5.79 -8.65
N ILE A 175 19.75 4.48 -8.44
CA ILE A 175 18.52 3.74 -8.76
C ILE A 175 17.84 3.31 -7.46
N LEU A 176 16.68 3.93 -7.16
CA LEU A 176 15.89 3.68 -5.98
C LEU A 176 14.67 2.85 -6.33
N PHE A 177 14.69 1.58 -5.93
CA PHE A 177 13.57 0.68 -6.13
C PHE A 177 12.44 0.95 -5.12
N ALA A 178 11.20 0.95 -5.60
CA ALA A 178 9.98 1.15 -4.85
C ALA A 178 8.80 0.52 -5.60
N TYR A 179 7.77 0.06 -4.89
CA TYR A 179 6.52 -0.38 -5.52
C TYR A 179 5.98 0.70 -6.45
N ALA A 180 5.58 0.31 -7.67
CA ALA A 180 5.22 1.27 -8.71
C ALA A 180 4.01 2.15 -8.32
N LEU A 181 3.08 1.57 -7.57
CA LEU A 181 1.89 2.23 -7.03
C LEU A 181 2.03 2.49 -5.52
N GLY A 182 1.85 3.74 -5.10
CA GLY A 182 1.96 4.19 -3.71
C GLY A 182 3.39 4.62 -3.38
N LYS A 183 4.27 3.63 -3.15
CA LYS A 183 5.63 3.89 -2.65
C LYS A 183 6.44 4.79 -3.57
N ALA A 184 6.36 4.58 -4.89
CA ALA A 184 7.07 5.42 -5.84
C ALA A 184 6.59 6.88 -5.77
N GLN A 185 5.28 7.13 -5.66
CA GLN A 185 4.73 8.48 -5.58
C GLN A 185 5.07 9.15 -4.24
N ARG A 186 5.05 8.41 -3.13
CA ARG A 186 5.55 8.90 -1.84
C ARG A 186 7.02 9.28 -1.89
N VAL A 187 7.85 8.43 -2.50
CA VAL A 187 9.28 8.73 -2.72
C VAL A 187 9.41 10.02 -3.52
N LEU A 188 8.74 10.11 -4.67
CA LEU A 188 8.79 11.30 -5.53
C LEU A 188 8.38 12.59 -4.80
N CYS A 189 7.33 12.52 -3.99
CA CYS A 189 6.86 13.65 -3.18
C CYS A 189 7.90 14.14 -2.15
N GLY A 190 8.72 13.24 -1.60
CA GLY A 190 9.73 13.60 -0.60
C GLY A 190 11.11 13.93 -1.17
N LEU A 191 11.31 13.80 -2.50
CA LEU A 191 12.57 14.16 -3.15
C LEU A 191 12.72 15.68 -3.29
N ASP A 192 13.93 16.18 -3.05
CA ASP A 192 14.33 17.56 -3.37
C ASP A 192 14.78 17.65 -4.85
N PRO A 193 13.98 18.26 -5.75
CA PRO A 193 14.31 18.32 -7.17
C PRO A 193 15.50 19.26 -7.47
N SER A 194 15.96 20.08 -6.52
CA SER A 194 17.12 20.95 -6.72
C SER A 194 18.45 20.17 -6.75
N ILE A 195 18.47 18.93 -6.25
CA ILE A 195 19.67 18.10 -6.22
C ILE A 195 20.06 17.63 -7.63
N GLY A 196 19.10 17.38 -8.51
CA GLY A 196 19.39 16.91 -9.86
C GLY A 196 18.18 16.34 -10.61
N PRO A 197 18.41 15.72 -11.77
CA PRO A 197 17.33 15.19 -12.59
C PRO A 197 16.71 13.93 -11.96
N ILE A 198 15.38 13.90 -11.90
CA ILE A 198 14.61 12.75 -11.39
C ILE A 198 14.11 11.93 -12.59
N GLY A 199 14.53 10.67 -12.65
CA GLY A 199 14.05 9.70 -13.63
C GLY A 199 12.97 8.80 -13.05
N ILE A 200 12.07 8.30 -13.89
CA ILE A 200 11.08 7.30 -13.49
C ILE A 200 10.99 6.17 -14.53
N HIS A 201 10.82 4.95 -14.05
CA HIS A 201 10.51 3.79 -14.89
C HIS A 201 9.08 3.90 -15.47
N GLY A 202 8.83 3.29 -16.63
CA GLY A 202 7.53 3.34 -17.32
C GLY A 202 6.35 2.87 -16.46
N ALA A 203 6.55 1.85 -15.63
CA ALA A 203 5.54 1.38 -14.67
C ALA A 203 5.09 2.46 -13.67
N VAL A 204 6.01 3.33 -13.24
CA VAL A 204 5.72 4.48 -12.36
C VAL A 204 5.09 5.61 -13.18
N ALA A 205 5.63 5.88 -14.38
CA ALA A 205 5.13 6.91 -15.28
C ALA A 205 3.65 6.72 -15.65
N ARG A 206 3.20 5.46 -15.77
CA ARG A 206 1.79 5.11 -16.02
C ARG A 206 0.84 5.57 -14.92
N LEU A 207 1.31 5.65 -13.67
CA LEU A 207 0.46 5.93 -12.50
C LEU A 207 0.47 7.40 -12.09
N ASN A 208 1.56 8.11 -12.37
CA ASN A 208 1.72 9.51 -11.98
C ASN A 208 0.64 10.48 -12.50
N PRO A 209 0.05 10.32 -13.71
CA PRO A 209 -1.05 11.18 -14.16
C PRO A 209 -2.22 11.22 -13.19
N HIS A 210 -2.64 10.06 -12.66
CA HIS A 210 -3.74 9.97 -11.68
C HIS A 210 -3.46 10.77 -10.40
N TYR A 211 -2.21 10.78 -9.94
CA TYR A 211 -1.79 11.58 -8.79
C TYR A 211 -1.78 13.08 -9.10
N ARG A 212 -1.30 13.48 -10.29
CA ARG A 212 -1.32 14.89 -10.70
C ARG A 212 -2.74 15.43 -10.86
N GLU A 213 -3.63 14.65 -11.45
CA GLU A 213 -5.05 14.99 -11.60
C GLU A 213 -5.75 15.14 -10.25
N ALA A 214 -5.34 14.36 -9.25
CA ALA A 214 -5.78 14.50 -7.86
C ALA A 214 -5.14 15.69 -7.11
N GLY A 215 -4.28 16.48 -7.76
CA GLY A 215 -3.64 17.65 -7.17
C GLY A 215 -2.38 17.35 -6.34
N ILE A 216 -1.85 16.12 -6.41
CA ILE A 216 -0.63 15.74 -5.69
C ILE A 216 0.59 16.40 -6.37
N PRO A 217 1.44 17.11 -5.60
CA PRO A 217 2.54 17.90 -6.15
C PRO A 217 3.77 17.03 -6.47
N LEU A 218 3.64 16.14 -7.45
CA LEU A 218 4.79 15.36 -7.93
C LEU A 218 5.81 16.28 -8.62
N PRO A 219 7.12 16.14 -8.36
CA PRO A 219 8.15 16.93 -9.05
C PRO A 219 8.16 16.63 -10.56
N GLU A 220 8.81 17.48 -11.35
CA GLU A 220 9.08 17.17 -12.75
C GLU A 220 9.93 15.90 -12.87
N THR A 221 9.54 15.00 -13.78
CA THR A 221 10.17 13.69 -13.93
C THR A 221 10.48 13.36 -15.39
N ILE A 222 11.59 12.67 -15.62
CA ILE A 222 12.05 12.22 -16.92
C ILE A 222 11.73 10.74 -17.07
N HIS A 223 11.07 10.33 -18.15
CA HIS A 223 10.90 8.90 -18.44
C HIS A 223 12.28 8.29 -18.72
N ALA A 224 12.72 7.35 -17.87
CA ALA A 224 14.05 6.77 -17.92
C ALA A 224 14.14 5.67 -19.00
N ASN A 225 14.61 6.04 -20.19
CA ASN A 225 14.69 5.18 -21.37
C ASN A 225 16.03 5.37 -22.11
N ALA A 226 16.17 4.79 -23.31
CA ALA A 226 17.41 4.87 -24.09
C ALA A 226 17.74 6.29 -24.57
N GLU A 227 16.74 7.11 -24.86
CA GLU A 227 16.86 8.46 -25.40
C GLU A 227 17.26 9.46 -24.32
N THR A 228 16.68 9.32 -23.13
CA THR A 228 16.90 10.23 -22.00
C THR A 228 18.08 9.84 -21.10
N ARG A 229 18.72 8.69 -21.37
CA ARG A 229 19.79 8.15 -20.51
C ARG A 229 20.94 9.12 -20.26
N SER A 230 21.32 9.93 -21.25
CA SER A 230 22.43 10.88 -21.14
C SER A 230 22.14 12.00 -20.13
N ILE A 231 20.86 12.32 -19.91
CA ILE A 231 20.43 13.32 -18.93
C ILE A 231 20.60 12.79 -17.51
N LEU A 232 20.35 11.50 -17.30
CA LEU A 232 20.33 10.83 -16.00
C LEU A 232 21.67 10.21 -15.60
N ARG A 233 22.45 9.70 -16.54
CA ARG A 233 23.70 8.96 -16.27
C ARG A 233 24.66 9.76 -15.39
N GLY A 234 25.10 9.13 -14.30
CA GLY A 234 26.11 9.64 -13.39
C GLY A 234 25.65 10.77 -12.48
N ARG A 235 24.37 11.17 -12.53
CA ARG A 235 23.86 12.26 -11.69
C ARG A 235 22.40 12.20 -11.28
N GLY A 236 21.57 11.43 -11.97
CA GLY A 236 20.13 11.35 -11.73
C GLY A 236 19.77 10.37 -10.62
N LEU A 237 18.59 10.58 -10.04
CA LEU A 237 17.92 9.58 -9.20
C LEU A 237 16.74 9.01 -9.97
N ILE A 238 16.75 7.70 -10.20
CA ILE A 238 15.72 6.99 -10.94
C ILE A 238 14.87 6.17 -9.97
N VAL A 239 13.56 6.41 -9.94
CA VAL A 239 12.59 5.60 -9.20
C VAL A 239 12.05 4.49 -10.12
N ALA A 240 12.16 3.24 -9.70
CA ALA A 240 11.78 2.07 -10.50
C ALA A 240 11.15 0.96 -9.65
N PRO A 241 10.31 0.08 -10.21
CA PRO A 241 9.85 -1.12 -9.50
C PRO A 241 11.00 -2.10 -9.27
N GLY A 242 10.90 -2.92 -8.22
CA GLY A 242 11.89 -3.95 -7.88
C GLY A 242 12.10 -4.97 -9.00
N SER A 243 11.05 -5.25 -9.77
CA SER A 243 11.06 -6.09 -10.96
C SER A 243 12.05 -5.63 -12.04
N ALA A 244 12.43 -4.34 -12.06
CA ALA A 244 13.43 -3.83 -13.00
C ALA A 244 14.88 -4.20 -12.60
N GLN A 245 15.13 -4.58 -11.34
CA GLN A 245 16.48 -4.74 -10.77
C GLN A 245 17.38 -5.72 -11.54
N ASN A 246 16.83 -6.80 -12.07
CA ASN A 246 17.62 -7.85 -12.74
C ASN A 246 17.45 -7.85 -14.27
N THR A 247 16.95 -6.75 -14.84
CA THR A 247 16.71 -6.63 -16.27
C THR A 247 17.88 -5.93 -16.98
N PRO A 248 18.05 -6.10 -18.31
CA PRO A 248 19.02 -5.32 -19.08
C PRO A 248 18.78 -3.79 -19.02
N TRP A 249 17.58 -3.35 -18.59
CA TRP A 249 17.22 -1.94 -18.57
C TRP A 249 18.12 -1.11 -17.66
N ILE A 250 18.49 -1.61 -16.48
CA ILE A 250 19.35 -0.85 -15.54
C ILE A 250 20.75 -0.58 -16.10
N ARG A 251 21.27 -1.46 -16.98
CA ARG A 251 22.61 -1.31 -17.58
C ARG A 251 22.72 -0.04 -18.41
N ARG A 252 21.60 0.51 -18.87
CA ARG A 252 21.54 1.78 -19.60
C ARG A 252 21.94 2.97 -18.72
N PHE A 253 22.01 2.83 -17.41
CA PHE A 253 22.35 3.92 -16.49
C PHE A 253 23.67 3.70 -15.75
N ALA A 254 24.47 2.72 -16.18
CA ALA A 254 25.78 2.46 -15.59
C ALA A 254 26.77 3.62 -15.82
N PRO A 255 27.69 3.88 -14.87
CA PRO A 255 27.76 3.25 -13.55
C PRO A 255 26.60 3.70 -12.64
N TYR A 256 26.10 2.81 -11.79
CA TYR A 256 24.96 3.07 -10.91
C TYR A 256 25.18 2.49 -9.51
N SER A 257 24.46 3.02 -8.53
CA SER A 257 24.26 2.42 -7.20
C SER A 257 22.79 2.05 -7.01
N LEU A 258 22.54 0.90 -6.38
CA LEU A 258 21.22 0.33 -6.19
C LEU A 258 20.74 0.48 -4.75
N SER A 259 19.49 0.92 -4.59
CA SER A 259 18.82 0.95 -3.30
C SER A 259 17.35 0.54 -3.39
N PHE A 260 16.72 0.26 -2.25
CA PHE A 260 15.31 -0.10 -2.15
C PHE A 260 14.66 0.63 -0.97
N ALA A 261 13.47 1.20 -1.19
CA ALA A 261 12.62 1.81 -0.17
C ALA A 261 11.52 0.83 0.27
N SER A 262 11.66 0.25 1.47
CA SER A 262 10.76 -0.79 1.98
C SER A 262 10.83 -0.91 3.50
N GLY A 263 9.72 -1.29 4.15
CA GLY A 263 9.72 -1.62 5.59
C GLY A 263 10.66 -2.78 5.92
N TRP A 264 10.84 -3.72 4.99
CA TRP A 264 11.75 -4.86 5.12
C TRP A 264 13.22 -4.43 5.26
N MET A 265 13.57 -3.19 4.89
CA MET A 265 14.94 -2.66 5.06
C MET A 265 15.31 -2.44 6.52
N ALA A 266 14.35 -2.53 7.45
CA ALA A 266 14.60 -2.48 8.89
C ALA A 266 15.44 -3.67 9.38
N VAL A 267 15.38 -4.81 8.69
CA VAL A 267 16.10 -6.04 9.07
C VAL A 267 17.31 -6.26 8.15
N ARG A 268 18.50 -6.43 8.75
CA ARG A 268 19.78 -6.59 8.01
C ARG A 268 19.75 -7.75 7.00
N GLY A 269 19.06 -8.84 7.33
CA GLY A 269 18.97 -10.03 6.48
C GLY A 269 18.30 -9.78 5.13
N SER A 270 17.29 -8.91 5.07
CA SER A 270 16.53 -8.63 3.84
C SER A 270 17.33 -7.75 2.88
N ARG A 271 18.16 -6.81 3.39
CA ARG A 271 19.13 -6.06 2.58
C ARG A 271 20.17 -6.94 1.90
N ARG A 272 20.78 -7.86 2.65
CA ARG A 272 21.85 -8.73 2.12
C ARG A 272 21.37 -9.65 1.00
N ARG A 273 20.13 -10.15 1.10
CA ARG A 273 19.53 -11.05 0.10
C ARG A 273 19.28 -10.39 -1.25
N ARG A 274 19.06 -9.06 -1.28
CA ARG A 274 18.76 -8.29 -2.50
C ARG A 274 19.99 -7.68 -3.19
N ALA A 275 21.20 -7.94 -2.71
CA ALA A 275 22.45 -7.41 -3.26
C ALA A 275 22.43 -5.88 -3.51
N LEU A 276 21.83 -5.14 -2.56
CA LEU A 276 21.69 -3.68 -2.60
C LEU A 276 22.88 -3.01 -1.91
N ASP A 277 23.30 -1.86 -2.41
CA ASP A 277 24.33 -1.03 -1.75
C ASP A 277 23.75 -0.39 -0.49
N ARG A 278 22.48 0.05 -0.56
CA ARG A 278 21.78 0.75 0.52
C ARG A 278 20.31 0.31 0.60
N GLY A 279 19.71 0.40 1.79
CA GLY A 279 18.27 0.22 1.99
C GLY A 279 17.71 1.35 2.83
N PHE A 280 16.51 1.83 2.47
CA PHE A 280 15.81 2.90 3.16
C PHE A 280 14.53 2.35 3.79
N VAL A 281 14.37 2.56 5.10
CA VAL A 281 13.21 2.09 5.87
C VAL A 281 12.06 3.07 5.65
N LEU A 282 11.33 2.88 4.55
CA LEU A 282 10.14 3.64 4.19
C LEU A 282 9.05 2.65 3.81
N SER A 283 7.95 2.63 4.56
CA SER A 283 6.85 1.68 4.39
C SER A 283 5.52 2.41 4.24
N ASP A 284 4.67 1.93 3.33
CA ASP A 284 3.29 2.43 3.20
C ASP A 284 2.30 1.63 4.05
N HIS A 285 2.82 0.72 4.86
CA HIS A 285 2.07 -0.04 5.86
C HIS A 285 2.42 0.46 7.25
N VAL A 286 1.49 0.28 8.16
CA VAL A 286 1.63 0.63 9.57
C VAL A 286 2.77 -0.16 10.23
N ASP A 287 3.53 0.49 11.13
CA ASP A 287 4.48 -0.20 12.00
C ASP A 287 3.81 -0.75 13.26
N TRP A 288 4.60 -1.39 14.12
CA TRP A 288 4.06 -1.94 15.37
C TRP A 288 3.44 -0.87 16.29
N PRO A 289 4.11 0.26 16.61
CA PRO A 289 3.49 1.36 17.36
C PRO A 289 2.18 1.87 16.75
N GLY A 290 2.15 2.17 15.45
CA GLY A 290 0.97 2.68 14.75
C GLY A 290 -0.18 1.69 14.76
N LEU A 291 0.11 0.40 14.65
CA LEU A 291 -0.89 -0.67 14.70
C LEU A 291 -1.57 -0.73 16.06
N LEU A 292 -0.79 -0.64 17.14
CA LEU A 292 -1.33 -0.60 18.50
C LEU A 292 -2.14 0.67 18.78
N GLN A 293 -1.65 1.83 18.32
CA GLN A 293 -2.37 3.10 18.46
C GLN A 293 -3.68 3.09 17.68
N THR A 294 -3.70 2.49 16.50
CA THR A 294 -4.92 2.37 15.67
C THR A 294 -5.95 1.48 16.35
N ILE A 295 -5.53 0.34 16.89
CA ILE A 295 -6.40 -0.56 17.66
C ILE A 295 -6.99 0.17 18.86
N GLU A 296 -6.18 0.90 19.63
CA GLU A 296 -6.64 1.69 20.78
C GLU A 296 -7.63 2.79 20.37
N ALA A 297 -7.29 3.58 19.34
CA ALA A 297 -8.13 4.67 18.84
C ALA A 297 -9.48 4.18 18.26
N SER A 298 -9.53 2.95 17.74
CA SER A 298 -10.77 2.35 17.23
C SER A 298 -11.79 2.05 18.34
N GLY A 299 -11.35 1.90 19.59
CA GLY A 299 -12.20 1.46 20.70
C GLY A 299 -12.75 0.04 20.56
N ALA A 300 -12.29 -0.73 19.56
CA ALA A 300 -12.82 -2.05 19.27
C ALA A 300 -12.50 -3.06 20.38
N SER A 301 -13.51 -3.84 20.77
CA SER A 301 -13.35 -4.95 21.72
C SER A 301 -12.96 -6.26 21.01
N ARG A 302 -13.18 -6.34 19.69
CA ARG A 302 -12.89 -7.50 18.85
C ARG A 302 -11.94 -7.12 17.72
N ILE A 303 -10.84 -7.85 17.57
CA ILE A 303 -9.81 -7.57 16.57
C ILE A 303 -9.62 -8.79 15.66
N GLY A 304 -10.08 -8.69 14.41
CA GLY A 304 -9.70 -9.62 13.36
C GLY A 304 -8.35 -9.22 12.79
N VAL A 305 -7.34 -10.07 12.90
CA VAL A 305 -6.00 -9.79 12.38
C VAL A 305 -5.79 -10.60 11.10
N THR A 306 -5.36 -9.92 10.05
CA THR A 306 -5.04 -10.52 8.76
C THR A 306 -3.68 -10.03 8.25
N HIS A 307 -3.19 -10.63 7.16
CA HIS A 307 -1.86 -10.38 6.56
C HIS A 307 -0.68 -10.68 7.49
N GLY A 308 0.53 -10.77 6.93
CA GLY A 308 1.81 -10.74 7.68
C GLY A 308 1.90 -11.58 8.95
N TYR A 309 2.25 -10.93 10.06
CA TYR A 309 2.58 -11.55 11.36
C TYR A 309 1.37 -11.59 12.31
N ALA A 310 0.27 -12.19 11.86
CA ALA A 310 -0.98 -12.21 12.61
C ALA A 310 -0.87 -12.90 13.98
N ALA A 311 -0.27 -14.09 14.05
CA ALA A 311 -0.21 -14.88 15.28
C ALA A 311 0.54 -14.16 16.44
N PRO A 312 1.71 -13.55 16.23
CA PRO A 312 2.37 -12.71 17.24
C PRO A 312 1.49 -11.56 17.75
N LEU A 313 0.83 -10.82 16.86
CA LEU A 313 -0.04 -9.70 17.26
C LEU A 313 -1.26 -10.19 18.05
N ILE A 314 -1.96 -11.22 17.56
CA ILE A 314 -3.12 -11.82 18.24
C ILE A 314 -2.74 -12.24 19.67
N ARG A 315 -1.61 -12.92 19.82
CA ARG A 315 -1.12 -13.36 21.12
C ARG A 315 -0.89 -12.17 22.05
N TRP A 316 -0.21 -11.14 21.58
CA TRP A 316 0.06 -9.93 22.36
C TRP A 316 -1.23 -9.21 22.76
N LEU A 317 -2.21 -9.06 21.86
CA LEU A 317 -3.49 -8.41 22.15
C LEU A 317 -4.30 -9.15 23.22
N ARG A 318 -4.26 -10.48 23.20
CA ARG A 318 -4.92 -11.32 24.22
C ARG A 318 -4.22 -11.22 25.57
N GLU A 319 -2.90 -11.43 25.60
CA GLU A 319 -2.12 -11.52 26.84
C GLU A 319 -1.94 -10.15 27.51
N GLU A 320 -1.66 -9.09 26.74
CA GLU A 320 -1.24 -7.78 27.26
C GLU A 320 -2.34 -6.72 27.25
N ARG A 321 -3.44 -6.96 26.52
CA ARG A 321 -4.57 -6.01 26.41
C ARG A 321 -5.92 -6.62 26.76
N GLY A 322 -6.01 -7.94 26.93
CA GLY A 322 -7.27 -8.62 27.24
C GLY A 322 -8.34 -8.49 26.15
N LEU A 323 -7.92 -8.20 24.90
CA LEU A 323 -8.84 -8.03 23.77
C LEU A 323 -9.18 -9.38 23.13
N ALA A 324 -10.39 -9.49 22.57
CA ALA A 324 -10.80 -10.64 21.78
C ALA A 324 -10.19 -10.54 20.38
N ALA A 325 -8.97 -11.08 20.22
CA ALA A 325 -8.28 -11.10 18.93
C ALA A 325 -8.39 -12.47 18.26
N TYR A 326 -8.51 -12.52 16.93
CA TYR A 326 -8.59 -13.76 16.17
C TYR A 326 -8.01 -13.58 14.77
N GLU A 327 -7.60 -14.69 14.15
CA GLU A 327 -7.06 -14.67 12.81
C GLU A 327 -8.16 -14.64 11.76
N ILE A 328 -7.98 -13.82 10.74
CA ILE A 328 -8.78 -13.78 9.52
C ILE A 328 -7.91 -14.38 8.41
N PRO A 329 -8.20 -15.63 7.97
CA PRO A 329 -7.42 -16.29 6.93
C PRO A 329 -7.38 -15.45 5.67
N THR A 330 -6.20 -15.32 5.08
CA THR A 330 -5.99 -14.52 3.89
C THR A 330 -5.09 -15.21 2.88
N ARG A 331 -5.28 -14.84 1.61
CA ARG A 331 -4.35 -15.16 0.51
C ARG A 331 -3.37 -14.01 0.24
N TYR A 332 -3.45 -12.93 1.01
CA TYR A 332 -2.63 -11.74 0.86
C TYR A 332 -1.30 -11.86 1.58
N ALA A 333 -0.26 -11.29 0.97
CA ALA A 333 1.08 -11.22 1.55
C ALA A 333 1.40 -9.81 2.12
N GLY A 334 0.60 -8.78 1.83
CA GLY A 334 0.94 -7.38 2.15
C GLY A 334 2.17 -6.92 1.36
N GLU A 335 2.98 -6.03 1.94
CA GLU A 335 4.32 -5.72 1.40
C GLU A 335 5.14 -7.01 1.36
N SER A 336 5.54 -7.51 0.19
CA SER A 336 6.28 -8.78 0.09
C SER A 336 7.80 -8.60 0.05
N GLU A 337 8.56 -9.57 0.56
CA GLU A 337 10.03 -9.56 0.44
C GLU A 337 10.51 -9.71 -1.02
N GLU A 338 9.63 -10.03 -1.97
CA GLU A 338 9.84 -10.12 -3.42
C GLU A 338 8.64 -9.49 -4.13
N GLU A 339 8.84 -8.58 -5.09
CA GLU A 339 7.72 -7.94 -5.84
C GLU A 339 6.95 -9.00 -6.65
N ASN A 340 5.62 -8.98 -6.59
CA ASN A 340 4.79 -9.98 -7.27
C ASN A 340 4.96 -9.88 -8.80
N PRO A 341 5.30 -10.97 -9.52
CA PRO A 341 5.48 -10.96 -10.97
C PRO A 341 4.23 -10.54 -11.78
N GLU A 342 3.05 -10.46 -11.18
CA GLU A 342 1.82 -9.96 -11.82
C GLU A 342 1.82 -8.44 -12.07
N GLU A 343 2.75 -7.67 -11.49
CA GLU A 343 2.92 -6.23 -11.79
C GLU A 343 3.85 -5.94 -12.99
N LYS A 344 4.32 -6.98 -13.70
CA LYS A 344 5.15 -6.80 -14.89
C LYS A 344 4.36 -6.07 -15.99
N PRO A 345 4.84 -4.91 -16.48
CA PRO A 345 4.39 -4.41 -17.77
C PRO A 345 4.69 -5.48 -18.83
N LYS A 346 3.80 -5.67 -19.79
CA LYS A 346 4.20 -6.26 -21.08
C LYS A 346 5.24 -5.29 -21.64
N GLU A 347 6.51 -5.69 -21.69
CA GLU A 347 7.54 -4.92 -22.37
C GLU A 347 7.11 -4.80 -23.84
N GLU A 348 6.82 -3.60 -24.30
CA GLU A 348 6.83 -3.32 -25.73
C GLU A 348 8.30 -3.34 -26.15
N GLU A 349 8.69 -4.43 -26.82
CA GLU A 349 9.88 -4.46 -27.66
C GLU A 349 9.64 -3.51 -28.84
N SER A 350 10.13 -2.27 -28.72
CA SER A 350 10.57 -1.46 -29.86
C SER A 350 11.59 -0.42 -29.43
#